data_AF-A0A8T4ZCN6-F1
#
_entry.id   AF-A0A8T4ZCN6-F1
#
_cell.length_a   1.000
_cell.length_b   1.000
_cell.length_c   1.000
_cell.angle_alpha   90.00
_cell.angle_beta   90.00
_cell.angle_gamma   90.00
#
_symmetry.space_group_name_H-M   'P 1'
#
loop_
_entity.id
_entity.type
_entity.pdbx_description
1 polymer ?
#
loop_
_entity_poly.entity_id
_entity_poly.type
_entity_poly.pdbx_seq_one_letter_code
_entity_poly.pdbx_strand_id
1 'polypeptide(L)'
;EEISKIKYGSRISAKVDTAAIQAGYSLYHHSIFACRDGGWIVIQQGMRPEEGKARRYHWLSYSLKDFVLEPHRAIVGVRHSRVLDMTAKESEDSRKACVDLTREGTGRLRRLFNSVKDPYQSRLAGLAEPNFKTYSIPRKINWEALGRLYMNPPSNFEELLISEGVGPATIRGLAFLAELLFGVEASWRDPVRYSFAFGGKDGVPFPVDRRAMDEAATILEKAIGSAKLGEKERLDALARLRRLYFGENR
;
A
#
# COMPACT_ATOMS: atom_id res chain seq x y z
N GLU A 1 23.45 13.39 -12.08
CA GLU A 1 22.72 13.29 -10.80
C GLU A 1 21.24 12.94 -10.98
N GLU A 2 20.51 13.62 -11.88
CA GLU A 2 19.08 13.42 -12.14
C GLU A 2 18.72 12.00 -12.61
N ILE A 3 19.53 11.41 -13.51
CA ILE A 3 19.33 10.02 -13.98
C ILE A 3 19.35 9.04 -12.80
N SER A 4 20.20 9.27 -11.79
CA SER A 4 20.28 8.42 -10.61
C SER A 4 19.01 8.52 -9.75
N LYS A 5 18.43 9.73 -9.62
CA LYS A 5 17.16 9.95 -8.90
C LYS A 5 15.98 9.26 -9.60
N ILE A 6 15.94 9.30 -10.93
CA ILE A 6 14.91 8.61 -11.73
C ILE A 6 15.05 7.09 -11.62
N LYS A 7 16.28 6.56 -11.73
CA LYS A 7 16.56 5.12 -11.53
C LYS A 7 16.16 4.67 -10.13
N TYR A 8 16.43 5.50 -9.12
CA TYR A 8 16.03 5.25 -7.75
C TYR A 8 14.50 5.21 -7.62
N GLY A 9 13.81 6.26 -8.08
CA GLY A 9 12.34 6.35 -8.11
C GLY A 9 11.68 5.15 -8.79
N SER A 10 12.25 4.69 -9.92
CA SER A 10 11.81 3.47 -10.62
C SER A 10 11.93 2.21 -9.77
N ARG A 11 13.01 2.05 -9.00
CA ARG A 11 13.25 0.84 -8.19
C ARG A 11 12.41 0.83 -6.93
N ILE A 12 12.37 1.95 -6.21
CA ILE A 12 11.64 2.04 -4.94
C ILE A 12 10.13 1.95 -5.16
N SER A 13 9.59 2.54 -6.23
CA SER A 13 8.16 2.42 -6.56
C SER A 13 7.74 0.96 -6.76
N ALA A 14 8.53 0.17 -7.49
CA ALA A 14 8.27 -1.26 -7.65
C ALA A 14 8.36 -2.04 -6.32
N LYS A 15 9.33 -1.68 -5.46
CA LYS A 15 9.48 -2.27 -4.13
C LYS A 15 8.28 -1.96 -3.23
N VAL A 16 7.78 -0.73 -3.24
CA VAL A 16 6.61 -0.31 -2.46
C VAL A 16 5.37 -1.06 -2.94
N ASP A 17 5.11 -1.08 -4.25
CA ASP A 17 3.91 -1.69 -4.84
C ASP A 17 3.86 -3.21 -4.64
N THR A 18 5.02 -3.84 -4.48
CA THR A 18 5.15 -5.29 -4.28
C THR A 18 5.23 -5.68 -2.81
N ALA A 19 6.05 -4.99 -2.02
CA ALA A 19 6.43 -5.41 -0.66
C ALA A 19 5.75 -4.61 0.45
N ALA A 20 5.51 -3.31 0.26
CA ALA A 20 4.85 -2.47 1.26
C ALA A 20 3.32 -2.57 1.17
N ILE A 21 2.77 -2.69 -0.04
CA ILE A 21 1.34 -2.93 -0.27
C ILE A 21 1.14 -4.37 -0.76
N GLN A 22 0.54 -5.21 0.07
CA GLN A 22 0.40 -6.64 -0.23
C GLN A 22 -1.05 -7.05 -0.40
N ALA A 23 -1.58 -6.79 -1.60
CA ALA A 23 -2.94 -7.15 -2.01
C ALA A 23 -3.01 -8.43 -2.88
N GLY A 24 -1.91 -9.16 -2.99
CA GLY A 24 -1.84 -10.37 -3.83
C GLY A 24 -1.70 -10.09 -5.32
N TYR A 25 -1.26 -8.90 -5.71
CA TYR A 25 -0.97 -8.56 -7.11
C TYR A 25 0.53 -8.63 -7.36
N SER A 26 0.94 -9.44 -8.33
CA SER A 26 2.33 -9.51 -8.79
C SER A 26 2.52 -8.57 -9.97
N LEU A 27 3.50 -7.67 -9.86
CA LEU A 27 3.84 -6.74 -10.94
C LEU A 27 4.35 -7.51 -12.17
N TYR A 28 3.79 -7.18 -13.33
CA TYR A 28 4.18 -7.75 -14.61
C TYR A 28 4.47 -6.69 -15.68
N HIS A 29 4.08 -5.44 -15.41
CA HIS A 29 4.31 -4.31 -16.30
C HIS A 29 4.80 -3.12 -15.49
N HIS A 30 5.89 -2.51 -15.96
CA HIS A 30 6.51 -1.33 -15.36
C HIS A 30 6.86 -0.34 -16.48
N SER A 31 6.38 0.89 -16.37
CA SER A 31 6.74 1.95 -17.31
C SER A 31 7.09 3.22 -16.54
N ILE A 32 8.15 3.88 -16.98
CA ILE A 32 8.60 5.16 -16.45
C ILE A 32 8.63 6.19 -17.58
N PHE A 33 8.07 7.36 -17.30
CA PHE A 33 8.11 8.53 -18.18
C PHE A 33 8.91 9.59 -17.46
N ALA A 34 9.89 10.19 -18.15
CA ALA A 34 10.74 11.22 -17.58
C ALA A 34 10.67 12.48 -18.43
N CYS A 35 10.68 13.63 -17.76
CA CYS A 35 10.67 14.95 -18.35
C CYS A 35 12.07 15.57 -18.28
N ARG A 36 12.33 16.59 -19.12
CA ARG A 36 13.63 17.28 -19.18
C ARG A 36 13.94 18.08 -17.91
N ASP A 37 12.93 18.45 -17.14
CA ASP A 37 13.04 19.17 -15.86
C ASP A 37 13.30 18.22 -14.67
N GLY A 38 13.57 16.94 -14.93
CA GLY A 38 13.81 15.93 -13.91
C GLY A 38 12.55 15.32 -13.29
N GLY A 39 11.36 15.79 -13.69
CA GLY A 39 10.08 15.20 -13.30
C GLY A 39 9.90 13.79 -13.88
N TRP A 40 9.20 12.91 -13.16
CA TRP A 40 8.94 11.56 -13.62
C TRP A 40 7.59 11.02 -13.14
N ILE A 41 7.07 10.07 -13.92
CA ILE A 41 5.84 9.33 -13.67
C ILE A 41 6.17 7.85 -13.77
N VAL A 42 5.71 7.06 -12.81
CA VAL A 42 5.76 5.59 -12.90
C VAL A 42 4.33 5.06 -12.95
N ILE A 43 4.06 4.22 -13.95
CA ILE A 43 2.80 3.48 -14.08
C ILE A 43 3.15 1.99 -14.05
N GLN A 44 2.62 1.30 -13.04
CA GLN A 44 2.84 -0.13 -12.83
C GLN A 44 1.52 -0.88 -12.89
N GLN A 45 1.56 -2.11 -13.39
CA GLN A 45 0.41 -3.00 -13.38
C GLN A 45 0.78 -4.31 -12.70
N GLY A 46 0.00 -4.64 -11.68
CA GLY A 46 0.01 -5.93 -11.02
C GLY A 46 -1.17 -6.78 -11.44
N MET A 47 -0.96 -8.08 -11.58
CA MET A 47 -2.03 -9.04 -11.86
C MET A 47 -2.21 -9.99 -10.67
N ARG A 48 -3.45 -10.41 -10.47
CA ARG A 48 -3.84 -11.50 -9.57
C ARG A 48 -4.54 -12.56 -10.42
N PRO A 49 -3.79 -13.53 -10.97
CA PRO A 49 -4.29 -14.45 -11.98
C PRO A 49 -5.49 -15.28 -11.51
N GLU A 50 -5.51 -15.66 -10.25
CA GLU A 50 -6.56 -16.51 -9.65
C GLU A 50 -7.94 -15.87 -9.72
N GLU A 51 -8.00 -14.54 -9.72
CA GLU A 51 -9.25 -13.77 -9.77
C GLU A 51 -9.45 -13.06 -11.12
N GLY A 52 -8.49 -13.21 -12.06
CA GLY A 52 -8.50 -12.48 -13.33
C GLY A 52 -8.53 -10.96 -13.16
N LYS A 53 -7.96 -10.43 -12.07
CA LYS A 53 -7.99 -8.99 -11.77
C LYS A 53 -6.62 -8.36 -12.00
N ALA A 54 -6.63 -7.09 -12.38
CA ALA A 54 -5.45 -6.24 -12.45
C ALA A 54 -5.60 -5.03 -11.51
N ARG A 55 -4.46 -4.54 -11.03
CA ARG A 55 -4.34 -3.32 -10.23
C ARG A 55 -3.27 -2.43 -10.85
N ARG A 56 -3.58 -1.15 -11.03
CA ARG A 56 -2.65 -0.14 -11.55
C ARG A 56 -2.22 0.82 -10.46
N TYR A 57 -0.93 1.11 -10.42
CA TYR A 57 -0.30 1.99 -9.45
C TYR A 57 0.30 3.18 -10.18
N HIS A 58 -0.03 4.38 -9.72
CA HIS A 58 0.34 5.63 -10.37
C HIS A 58 1.16 6.47 -9.41
N TRP A 59 2.38 6.77 -9.82
CA TRP A 59 3.36 7.58 -9.10
C TRP A 59 3.62 8.86 -9.86
N LEU A 60 3.72 9.98 -9.15
CA LEU A 60 3.98 11.30 -9.72
C LEU A 60 5.01 12.03 -8.86
N SER A 61 6.20 12.28 -9.41
CA SER A 61 7.31 12.89 -8.67
C SER A 61 6.97 14.26 -8.10
N TYR A 62 6.20 15.09 -8.82
CA TYR A 62 5.87 16.46 -8.41
C TYR A 62 5.04 16.53 -7.13
N SER A 63 4.27 15.49 -6.82
CA SER A 63 3.46 15.42 -5.58
C SER A 63 4.08 14.54 -4.51
N LEU A 64 5.22 13.90 -4.80
CA LEU A 64 5.83 12.91 -3.92
C LEU A 64 6.67 13.62 -2.85
N LYS A 65 6.35 13.35 -1.59
CA LYS A 65 7.10 13.87 -0.43
C LYS A 65 7.97 12.81 0.22
N ASP A 66 7.50 11.57 0.21
CA ASP A 66 8.09 10.43 0.89
C ASP A 66 7.70 9.18 0.09
N PHE A 67 8.62 8.24 -0.12
CA PHE A 67 8.37 7.02 -0.90
C PHE A 67 7.58 5.95 -0.14
N VAL A 68 7.52 6.04 1.18
CA VAL A 68 6.91 5.03 2.06
C VAL A 68 5.73 5.56 2.87
N LEU A 69 5.35 6.83 2.68
CA LEU A 69 4.19 7.45 3.33
C LEU A 69 3.16 7.93 2.31
N GLU A 70 2.12 7.13 2.10
CA GLU A 70 1.02 7.37 1.15
C GLU A 70 1.50 7.93 -0.22
N PRO A 71 2.50 7.31 -0.87
CA PRO A 71 3.25 7.93 -1.96
C PRO A 71 2.45 8.01 -3.28
N HIS A 72 1.44 7.17 -3.43
CA HIS A 72 0.69 7.04 -4.68
C HIS A 72 -0.19 8.25 -4.94
N ARG A 73 -0.14 8.73 -6.17
CA ARG A 73 -1.17 9.64 -6.67
C ARG A 73 -2.49 8.91 -6.81
N ALA A 74 -2.46 7.69 -7.36
CA ALA A 74 -3.63 6.84 -7.51
C ALA A 74 -3.26 5.34 -7.48
N ILE A 75 -4.15 4.55 -6.88
CA ILE A 75 -4.18 3.11 -7.03
C ILE A 75 -5.57 2.75 -7.54
N VAL A 76 -5.62 2.12 -8.72
CA VAL A 76 -6.84 1.80 -9.45
C VAL A 76 -7.00 0.29 -9.49
N GLY A 77 -8.14 -0.23 -9.04
CA GLY A 77 -8.41 -1.66 -9.05
C GLY A 77 -9.62 -2.05 -8.22
N VAL A 78 -9.77 -3.36 -8.01
CA VAL A 78 -10.77 -3.88 -7.08
C VAL A 78 -10.25 -3.73 -5.66
N ARG A 79 -11.12 -3.24 -4.78
CA ARG A 79 -10.85 -3.11 -3.35
C ARG A 79 -11.07 -4.45 -2.67
N HIS A 80 -10.10 -4.86 -1.86
CA HIS A 80 -10.15 -6.06 -1.02
C HIS A 80 -10.41 -5.71 0.43
N SER A 81 -10.97 -6.65 1.19
CA SER A 81 -11.33 -6.44 2.59
C SER A 81 -10.11 -6.34 3.51
N ARG A 82 -9.02 -7.05 3.19
CA ARG A 82 -7.83 -7.14 4.05
C ARG A 82 -6.55 -7.13 3.22
N VAL A 83 -5.82 -6.02 3.30
CA VAL A 83 -4.57 -5.79 2.55
C VAL A 83 -3.55 -5.18 3.50
N LEU A 84 -2.38 -5.80 3.61
CA LEU A 84 -1.29 -5.17 4.36
C LEU A 84 -0.83 -3.91 3.61
N ASP A 85 -0.92 -2.77 4.26
CA ASP A 85 -0.49 -1.48 3.72
C ASP A 85 0.50 -0.81 4.68
N MET A 86 1.79 -1.11 4.47
CA MET A 86 2.87 -0.46 5.21
C MET A 86 3.09 1.00 4.79
N THR A 87 2.37 1.52 3.79
CA THR A 87 2.49 2.92 3.36
C THR A 87 1.52 3.86 4.06
N ALA A 88 0.49 3.29 4.71
CA ALA A 88 -0.49 4.03 5.48
C ALA A 88 0.18 4.84 6.61
N LYS A 89 -0.34 6.03 6.91
CA LYS A 89 0.14 6.83 8.04
C LYS A 89 0.05 6.07 9.35
N GLU A 90 -1.03 5.32 9.52
CA GLU A 90 -1.29 4.48 10.69
C GLU A 90 -0.22 3.38 10.89
N SER A 91 0.59 3.06 9.88
CA SER A 91 1.65 2.04 9.96
C SER A 91 3.03 2.58 10.33
N GLU A 92 3.13 3.84 10.76
CA GLU A 92 4.42 4.49 11.04
C GLU A 92 5.23 3.76 12.11
N ASP A 93 4.61 3.44 13.24
CA ASP A 93 5.32 2.75 14.33
C ASP A 93 5.66 1.31 13.95
N SER A 94 4.81 0.65 13.15
CA SER A 94 5.12 -0.65 12.57
C SER A 94 6.33 -0.60 11.63
N ARG A 95 6.46 0.44 10.80
CA ARG A 95 7.65 0.66 9.95
C ARG A 95 8.92 0.84 10.78
N LYS A 96 8.87 1.65 11.85
CA LYS A 96 10.02 1.86 12.76
C LYS A 96 10.43 0.55 13.44
N ALA A 97 9.46 -0.16 14.02
CA ALA A 97 9.71 -1.46 14.64
C ALA A 97 10.27 -2.50 13.65
N CYS A 98 9.82 -2.50 12.39
CA CYS A 98 10.41 -3.37 11.36
C CYS A 98 11.91 -3.10 11.16
N VAL A 99 12.33 -1.83 11.18
CA VAL A 99 13.74 -1.44 11.08
C VAL A 99 14.49 -1.90 12.33
N ASP A 100 13.96 -1.65 13.52
CA ASP A 100 14.61 -2.05 14.77
C ASP A 100 14.76 -3.57 14.90
N LEU A 101 13.78 -4.34 14.43
CA LEU A 101 13.87 -5.81 14.39
C LEU A 101 15.04 -6.31 13.54
N THR A 102 15.51 -5.57 12.54
CA THR A 102 16.69 -5.97 11.76
C THR A 102 17.98 -5.96 12.59
N ARG A 103 18.00 -5.20 13.69
CA ARG A 103 19.14 -5.06 14.61
C ARG A 103 19.18 -6.15 15.68
N GLU A 104 18.15 -6.99 15.78
CA GLU A 104 18.01 -8.02 16.80
C GLU A 104 18.81 -9.31 16.53
N GLY A 105 19.40 -9.42 15.33
CA GLY A 105 20.16 -10.58 14.89
C GLY A 105 19.30 -11.73 14.38
N THR A 106 19.79 -12.42 13.34
CA THR A 106 19.06 -13.47 12.63
C THR A 106 18.68 -14.66 13.51
N GLY A 107 19.54 -15.03 14.48
CA GLY A 107 19.29 -16.13 15.40
C GLY A 107 18.11 -15.87 16.34
N ARG A 108 17.96 -14.63 16.85
CA ARG A 108 16.80 -14.24 17.68
C ARG A 108 15.54 -14.20 16.82
N LEU A 109 15.60 -13.53 15.66
CA LEU A 109 14.45 -13.47 14.73
C LEU A 109 13.97 -14.86 14.33
N ARG A 110 14.88 -15.79 14.00
CA ARG A 110 14.51 -17.16 13.61
C ARG A 110 13.79 -17.91 14.73
N ARG A 111 14.26 -17.75 15.98
CA ARG A 111 13.58 -18.32 17.15
C ARG A 111 12.18 -17.74 17.32
N LEU A 112 12.03 -16.42 17.22
CA LEU A 112 10.75 -15.74 17.28
C LEU A 112 9.79 -16.24 16.18
N PHE A 113 10.23 -16.25 14.92
CA PHE A 113 9.40 -16.77 13.82
C PHE A 113 9.00 -18.23 13.99
N ASN A 114 9.87 -19.06 14.58
CA ASN A 114 9.56 -20.46 14.86
C ASN A 114 8.58 -20.61 16.02
N SER A 115 8.70 -19.78 17.07
CA SER A 115 7.77 -19.84 18.21
C SER A 115 6.35 -19.46 17.80
N VAL A 116 6.17 -18.55 16.84
CA VAL A 116 4.82 -18.24 16.31
C VAL A 116 4.30 -19.34 15.36
N LYS A 117 5.18 -20.18 14.80
CA LYS A 117 4.80 -21.24 13.86
C LYS A 117 4.44 -22.57 14.52
N ASP A 118 4.69 -22.74 15.81
CA ASP A 118 4.56 -24.03 16.47
C ASP A 118 3.08 -24.50 16.45
N PRO A 119 2.75 -25.57 15.70
CA PRO A 119 1.39 -26.09 15.62
C PRO A 119 0.93 -26.75 16.93
N TYR A 120 1.84 -27.06 17.85
CA TYR A 120 1.56 -27.61 19.18
C TYR A 120 1.53 -26.56 20.28
N GLN A 121 1.78 -25.28 19.94
CA GLN A 121 1.47 -24.21 20.88
C GLN A 121 -0.04 -24.23 21.10
N SER A 122 -0.45 -24.67 22.30
CA SER A 122 -1.79 -24.47 22.82
C SER A 122 -2.08 -22.98 22.70
N ARG A 123 -2.80 -22.59 21.65
CA ARG A 123 -3.32 -21.23 21.59
C ARG A 123 -4.14 -21.09 22.86
N LEU A 124 -4.04 -19.95 23.55
CA LEU A 124 -5.07 -19.57 24.52
C LEU A 124 -6.48 -19.59 23.86
N ALA A 125 -6.53 -19.74 22.54
CA ALA A 125 -7.69 -20.08 21.73
C ALA A 125 -8.32 -21.46 21.94
N GLY A 126 -7.81 -22.32 22.84
CA GLY A 126 -8.62 -23.39 23.41
C GLY A 126 -9.82 -22.85 24.22
N LEU A 127 -9.82 -21.55 24.53
CA LEU A 127 -10.90 -20.77 25.14
C LEU A 127 -11.39 -19.62 24.22
N ALA A 128 -11.02 -19.59 22.92
CA ALA A 128 -11.20 -18.40 22.09
C ALA A 128 -12.64 -18.14 21.64
N GLU A 129 -13.07 -16.93 21.93
CA GLU A 129 -14.17 -16.24 21.26
C GLU A 129 -13.98 -16.14 19.72
N PRO A 130 -15.06 -15.94 18.95
CA PRO A 130 -15.06 -15.97 17.47
C PRO A 130 -14.19 -14.93 16.75
N ASN A 131 -13.55 -13.98 17.45
CA ASN A 131 -13.02 -12.74 16.86
C ASN A 131 -11.48 -12.64 16.78
N PHE A 132 -10.72 -13.74 16.90
CA PHE A 132 -9.27 -13.66 16.80
C PHE A 132 -8.78 -13.37 15.37
N LYS A 133 -8.01 -12.29 15.20
CA LYS A 133 -7.31 -11.96 13.96
C LYS A 133 -6.34 -13.09 13.61
N THR A 134 -6.69 -13.91 12.63
CA THR A 134 -5.78 -14.94 12.10
C THR A 134 -4.82 -14.28 11.11
N TYR A 135 -3.51 -14.46 11.32
CA TYR A 135 -2.45 -13.95 10.47
C TYR A 135 -1.75 -15.08 9.72
N SER A 136 -1.59 -14.94 8.40
CA SER A 136 -0.87 -15.91 7.57
C SER A 136 0.62 -15.60 7.56
N ILE A 137 1.37 -16.24 8.47
CA ILE A 137 2.82 -16.06 8.59
C ILE A 137 3.54 -16.60 7.35
N PRO A 138 4.47 -15.82 6.76
CA PRO A 138 5.28 -16.28 5.63
C PRO A 138 6.06 -17.56 5.94
N ARG A 139 5.93 -18.57 5.06
CA ARG A 139 6.65 -19.84 5.23
C ARG A 139 8.15 -19.70 4.97
N LYS A 140 8.52 -18.91 3.96
CA LYS A 140 9.91 -18.70 3.53
C LYS A 140 10.32 -17.24 3.75
N ILE A 141 11.34 -17.02 4.58
CA ILE A 141 11.97 -15.72 4.81
C ILE A 141 13.41 -15.84 4.33
N ASN A 142 13.91 -14.79 3.67
CA ASN A 142 15.30 -14.74 3.24
C ASN A 142 16.20 -14.38 4.45
N TRP A 143 16.73 -15.40 5.12
CA TRP A 143 17.58 -15.25 6.29
C TRP A 143 18.95 -14.65 5.98
N GLU A 144 19.49 -14.89 4.78
CA GLU A 144 20.75 -14.30 4.31
C GLU A 144 20.59 -12.78 4.17
N ALA A 145 19.47 -12.33 3.61
CA ALA A 145 19.15 -10.91 3.52
C ALA A 145 19.06 -10.26 4.92
N LEU A 146 18.37 -10.90 5.88
CA LEU A 146 18.33 -10.41 7.26
C LEU A 146 19.70 -10.43 7.94
N GLY A 147 20.58 -11.38 7.61
CA GLY A 147 21.96 -11.41 8.09
C GLY A 147 22.78 -10.22 7.61
N ARG A 148 22.63 -9.87 6.33
CA ARG A 148 23.26 -8.66 5.76
C ARG A 148 22.71 -7.38 6.40
N LEU A 149 21.41 -7.31 6.63
CA LEU A 149 20.78 -6.19 7.33
C LEU A 149 21.25 -6.08 8.79
N TYR A 150 21.51 -7.19 9.47
CA TYR A 150 22.05 -7.12 10.82
C TYR A 150 23.48 -6.55 10.84
N MET A 151 24.32 -6.92 9.87
CA MET A 151 25.68 -6.38 9.74
C MET A 151 25.70 -4.91 9.32
N ASN A 152 24.77 -4.50 8.45
CA ASN A 152 24.61 -3.11 8.02
C ASN A 152 23.14 -2.69 8.14
N PRO A 153 22.69 -2.29 9.34
CA PRO A 153 21.29 -1.96 9.59
C PRO A 153 20.80 -0.77 8.77
N PRO A 154 19.61 -0.85 8.16
CA PRO A 154 19.01 0.29 7.49
C PRO A 154 18.67 1.37 8.51
N SER A 155 18.77 2.63 8.10
CA SER A 155 18.46 3.80 8.93
C SER A 155 16.95 4.04 9.02
N ASN A 156 16.21 3.64 7.98
CA ASN A 156 14.78 3.85 7.84
C ASN A 156 14.11 2.74 7.01
N PHE A 157 12.78 2.79 6.91
CA PHE A 157 12.00 1.77 6.21
C PHE A 157 12.22 1.78 4.69
N GLU A 158 12.55 2.92 4.10
CA GLU A 158 12.86 3.03 2.67
C GLU A 158 14.14 2.26 2.31
N GLU A 159 15.19 2.43 3.12
CA GLU A 159 16.44 1.65 3.03
C GLU A 159 16.22 0.15 3.25
N LEU A 160 15.34 -0.21 4.20
CA LEU A 160 14.94 -1.59 4.41
C LEU A 160 14.28 -2.18 3.14
N LEU A 161 13.35 -1.46 2.51
CA LEU A 161 12.66 -1.92 1.31
C LEU A 161 13.61 -2.10 0.11
N ILE A 162 14.50 -1.15 -0.11
CA ILE A 162 15.40 -1.16 -1.27
C ILE A 162 16.51 -2.21 -1.13
N SER A 163 16.79 -2.66 0.09
CA SER A 163 17.79 -3.67 0.40
C SER A 163 17.57 -4.97 -0.39
N GLU A 164 18.67 -5.55 -0.85
CA GLU A 164 18.66 -6.73 -1.69
C GLU A 164 18.19 -7.98 -0.92
N GLY A 165 17.30 -8.75 -1.52
CA GLY A 165 16.70 -9.94 -0.90
C GLY A 165 15.57 -9.63 0.09
N VAL A 166 15.29 -8.35 0.37
CA VAL A 166 14.08 -7.93 1.08
C VAL A 166 12.91 -7.92 0.11
N GLY A 167 11.91 -8.73 0.41
CA GLY A 167 10.69 -8.86 -0.38
C GLY A 167 9.44 -8.93 0.49
N PRO A 168 8.27 -9.20 -0.11
CA PRO A 168 6.97 -9.16 0.58
C PRO A 168 6.91 -10.08 1.79
N ALA A 169 7.49 -11.28 1.68
CA ALA A 169 7.55 -12.24 2.78
C ALA A 169 8.35 -11.71 3.98
N THR A 170 9.50 -11.06 3.74
CA THR A 170 10.32 -10.48 4.81
C THR A 170 9.59 -9.32 5.48
N ILE A 171 9.04 -8.38 4.71
CA ILE A 171 8.31 -7.22 5.25
C ILE A 171 7.07 -7.66 6.03
N ARG A 172 6.27 -8.60 5.48
CA ARG A 172 5.10 -9.14 6.18
C ARG A 172 5.49 -9.82 7.49
N GLY A 173 6.58 -10.61 7.47
CA GLY A 173 7.07 -11.28 8.66
C GLY A 173 7.49 -10.29 9.74
N LEU A 174 8.27 -9.26 9.37
CA LEU A 174 8.71 -8.22 10.29
C LEU A 174 7.52 -7.43 10.85
N ALA A 175 6.54 -7.07 10.02
CA ALA A 175 5.33 -6.39 10.47
C ALA A 175 4.55 -7.21 11.52
N PHE A 176 4.44 -8.53 11.31
CA PHE A 176 3.81 -9.42 12.28
C PHE A 176 4.58 -9.54 13.60
N LEU A 177 5.91 -9.66 13.53
CA LEU A 177 6.72 -9.67 14.75
C LEU A 177 6.64 -8.34 15.47
N ALA A 178 6.58 -7.23 14.73
CA ALA A 178 6.45 -5.90 15.31
C ALA A 178 5.12 -5.76 16.08
N GLU A 179 4.02 -6.22 15.48
CA GLU A 179 2.72 -6.27 16.14
C GLU A 179 2.75 -7.17 17.39
N LEU A 180 3.34 -8.37 17.29
CA LEU A 180 3.37 -9.33 18.39
C LEU A 180 4.24 -8.87 19.57
N LEU A 181 5.39 -8.26 19.30
CA LEU A 181 6.38 -7.92 20.33
C LEU A 181 6.17 -6.52 20.91
N PHE A 182 5.74 -5.57 20.09
CA PHE A 182 5.65 -4.17 20.48
C PHE A 182 4.20 -3.64 20.44
N GLY A 183 3.22 -4.44 20.02
CA GLY A 183 1.82 -4.01 19.92
C GLY A 183 1.56 -2.99 18.82
N VAL A 184 2.50 -2.80 17.89
CA VAL A 184 2.40 -1.81 16.81
C VAL A 184 1.77 -2.43 15.57
N GLU A 185 0.45 -2.25 15.42
CA GLU A 185 -0.29 -2.79 14.28
C GLU A 185 0.05 -2.07 12.97
N ALA A 186 0.16 -2.84 11.88
CA ALA A 186 0.16 -2.30 10.53
C ALA A 186 -1.28 -2.08 10.04
N SER A 187 -1.46 -1.21 9.06
CA SER A 187 -2.74 -1.03 8.39
C SER A 187 -3.09 -2.26 7.57
N TRP A 188 -4.33 -2.74 7.76
CA TRP A 188 -4.92 -3.81 6.96
C TRP A 188 -5.97 -3.30 5.97
N ARG A 189 -6.06 -1.97 5.81
CA ARG A 189 -6.98 -1.29 4.90
C ARG A 189 -6.36 -1.22 3.51
N ASP A 190 -7.13 -1.62 2.50
CA ASP A 190 -6.70 -1.50 1.10
C ASP A 190 -6.62 -0.02 0.65
N PRO A 191 -5.44 0.45 0.16
CA PRO A 191 -5.25 1.85 -0.25
C PRO A 191 -5.83 2.20 -1.63
N VAL A 192 -6.56 1.28 -2.29
CA VAL A 192 -7.27 1.57 -3.54
C VAL A 192 -8.19 2.79 -3.37
N ARG A 193 -7.96 3.81 -4.20
CA ARG A 193 -8.76 5.05 -4.22
C ARG A 193 -9.82 5.06 -5.31
N TYR A 194 -9.54 4.43 -6.44
CA TYR A 194 -10.46 4.41 -7.57
C TYR A 194 -10.89 2.98 -7.86
N SER A 195 -12.16 2.70 -7.61
CA SER A 195 -12.82 1.46 -8.02
C SER A 195 -13.66 1.70 -9.27
N PHE A 196 -13.98 0.63 -9.98
CA PHE A 196 -14.88 0.66 -11.13
C PHE A 196 -16.36 0.74 -10.71
N ALA A 197 -16.69 1.68 -9.80
CA ALA A 197 -18.02 1.80 -9.20
C ALA A 197 -19.14 2.01 -10.24
N PHE A 198 -18.81 2.66 -11.36
CA PHE A 198 -19.73 2.95 -12.45
C PHE A 198 -19.35 2.21 -13.73
N GLY A 199 -18.61 1.11 -13.65
CA GLY A 199 -18.16 0.36 -14.81
C GLY A 199 -16.84 0.84 -15.41
N GLY A 200 -16.36 0.13 -16.42
CA GLY A 200 -15.10 0.38 -17.11
C GLY A 200 -15.33 0.74 -18.58
N LYS A 201 -14.42 1.54 -19.14
CA LYS A 201 -14.46 1.93 -20.57
C LYS A 201 -14.45 0.72 -21.51
N ASP A 202 -13.83 -0.36 -21.08
CA ASP A 202 -13.66 -1.60 -21.85
C ASP A 202 -14.80 -2.61 -21.54
N GLY A 203 -15.87 -2.17 -20.87
CA GLY A 203 -17.02 -3.03 -20.55
C GLY A 203 -16.82 -3.96 -19.36
N VAL A 204 -15.68 -3.89 -18.67
CA VAL A 204 -15.35 -4.75 -17.51
C VAL A 204 -15.14 -3.85 -16.27
N PRO A 205 -15.83 -4.08 -15.14
CA PRO A 205 -16.77 -5.18 -14.86
C PRO A 205 -18.10 -5.12 -15.63
N PHE A 206 -18.54 -3.92 -16.01
CA PHE A 206 -19.67 -3.63 -16.91
C PHE A 206 -19.37 -2.30 -17.62
N PRO A 207 -20.08 -1.94 -18.71
CA PRO A 207 -19.88 -0.66 -19.40
C PRO A 207 -20.09 0.55 -18.49
N VAL A 208 -19.44 1.66 -18.81
CA VAL A 208 -19.58 2.89 -18.03
C VAL A 208 -21.04 3.35 -17.96
N ASP A 209 -21.62 3.33 -16.77
CA ASP A 209 -22.96 3.86 -16.49
C ASP A 209 -22.89 5.36 -16.17
N ARG A 210 -23.08 6.17 -17.23
CA ARG A 210 -23.06 7.63 -17.10
C ARG A 210 -24.22 8.17 -16.27
N ARG A 211 -25.39 7.50 -16.31
CA ARG A 211 -26.57 7.96 -15.57
C ARG A 211 -26.33 7.83 -14.07
N ALA A 212 -25.80 6.68 -13.64
CA ALA A 212 -25.44 6.47 -12.24
C ALA A 212 -24.35 7.46 -11.76
N MET A 213 -23.41 7.85 -12.62
CA MET A 213 -22.43 8.92 -12.30
C MET A 213 -23.12 10.27 -12.05
N ASP A 214 -24.02 10.69 -12.95
CA ASP A 214 -24.74 11.96 -12.85
C ASP A 214 -25.64 12.01 -11.61
N GLU A 215 -26.33 10.91 -11.31
CA GLU A 215 -27.14 10.75 -10.10
C GLU A 215 -26.29 10.86 -8.83
N ALA A 216 -25.16 10.14 -8.77
CA ALA A 216 -24.26 10.19 -7.63
C ALA A 216 -23.67 11.60 -7.42
N ALA A 217 -23.31 12.30 -8.50
CA ALA A 217 -22.85 13.68 -8.45
C ALA A 217 -23.94 14.62 -7.89
N THR A 218 -25.18 14.45 -8.35
CA THR A 218 -26.33 15.24 -7.87
C THR A 218 -26.60 14.98 -6.38
N ILE A 219 -26.49 13.74 -5.93
CA ILE A 219 -26.64 13.38 -4.51
C ILE A 219 -25.55 14.06 -3.67
N LEU A 220 -24.29 14.02 -4.11
CA LEU A 220 -23.18 14.68 -3.41
C LEU A 220 -23.35 16.20 -3.35
N GLU A 221 -23.78 16.82 -4.46
CA GLU A 221 -24.06 18.25 -4.52
C GLU A 221 -25.15 18.65 -3.51
N LYS A 222 -26.27 17.90 -3.49
CA LYS A 222 -27.36 18.12 -2.52
C LYS A 222 -26.89 17.90 -1.08
N ALA A 223 -26.10 16.86 -0.82
CA ALA A 223 -25.58 16.56 0.51
C ALA A 223 -24.67 17.68 1.03
N ILE A 224 -23.76 18.19 0.20
CA ILE A 224 -22.92 19.36 0.53
C ILE A 224 -23.82 20.60 0.73
N GLY A 225 -24.87 20.73 -0.07
CA GLY A 225 -25.85 21.80 0.05
C GLY A 225 -26.69 21.77 1.35
N SER A 226 -26.92 20.60 1.92
CA SER A 226 -27.71 20.44 3.15
C SER A 226 -26.86 20.30 4.41
N ALA A 227 -25.54 20.09 4.28
CA ALA A 227 -24.64 19.95 5.41
C ALA A 227 -24.55 21.28 6.20
N LYS A 228 -24.53 21.18 7.54
CA LYS A 228 -24.26 22.32 8.44
C LYS A 228 -22.78 22.69 8.42
N LEU A 229 -22.32 23.22 7.30
CA LEU A 229 -20.95 23.70 7.09
C LEU A 229 -20.93 25.22 7.11
N GLY A 230 -19.79 25.81 7.44
CA GLY A 230 -19.58 27.24 7.21
C GLY A 230 -19.67 27.56 5.70
N GLU A 231 -20.06 28.78 5.34
CA GLU A 231 -20.26 29.20 3.94
C GLU A 231 -19.00 28.95 3.09
N LYS A 232 -17.82 29.27 3.63
CA LYS A 232 -16.52 29.05 2.97
C LYS A 232 -16.24 27.56 2.73
N GLU A 233 -16.47 26.70 3.72
CA GLU A 233 -16.23 25.25 3.61
C GLU A 233 -17.16 24.60 2.60
N ARG A 234 -18.42 25.06 2.54
CA ARG A 234 -19.41 24.62 1.56
C ARG A 234 -19.02 25.02 0.14
N LEU A 235 -18.60 26.27 -0.07
CA LEU A 235 -18.11 26.74 -1.37
C LEU A 235 -16.86 25.98 -1.82
N ASP A 236 -15.90 25.74 -0.91
CA ASP A 236 -14.69 24.98 -1.20
C ASP A 236 -15.00 23.50 -1.52
N ALA A 237 -16.01 22.91 -0.87
CA ALA A 237 -16.47 21.55 -1.17
C ALA A 237 -17.14 21.46 -2.55
N LEU A 238 -18.03 22.40 -2.88
CA LEU A 238 -18.67 22.49 -4.20
C LEU A 238 -17.65 22.76 -5.32
N ALA A 239 -16.67 23.64 -5.08
CA ALA A 239 -15.60 23.92 -6.04
C ALA A 239 -14.75 22.65 -6.32
N ARG A 240 -14.43 21.87 -5.28
CA ARG A 240 -13.75 20.57 -5.43
C ARG A 240 -14.59 19.57 -6.21
N LEU A 241 -15.90 19.49 -5.94
CA LEU A 241 -16.82 18.62 -6.69
C LEU A 241 -16.89 19.02 -8.17
N ARG A 242 -17.01 20.32 -8.46
CA ARG A 242 -17.03 20.86 -9.83
C ARG A 242 -15.73 20.53 -10.59
N ARG A 243 -14.57 20.65 -9.93
CA ARG A 243 -13.26 20.30 -10.52
C ARG A 243 -13.17 18.82 -10.91
N LEU A 244 -13.76 17.93 -10.11
CA LEU A 244 -13.82 16.49 -10.40
C LEU A 244 -14.73 16.19 -11.60
N TYR A 245 -15.84 16.93 -11.75
CA TYR A 245 -16.82 16.71 -12.79
C TYR A 245 -16.38 17.22 -14.18
N PHE A 246 -15.76 18.41 -14.24
CA PHE A 246 -15.40 19.04 -15.52
C PHE A 246 -13.95 18.79 -15.95
N GLY A 247 -13.09 18.24 -15.08
CA GLY A 247 -11.65 18.15 -15.30
C GLY A 247 -11.00 19.54 -15.32
N GLU A 248 -9.69 19.62 -15.06
CA GLU A 248 -8.95 20.89 -14.95
C GLU A 248 -8.83 21.73 -16.23
N ASN A 249 -9.53 21.38 -17.32
CA ASN A 249 -9.48 22.15 -18.56
C ASN A 249 -10.89 22.40 -19.12
N ARG A 250 -11.57 23.36 -18.51
CA ARG A 250 -12.43 24.34 -19.19
C ARG A 250 -12.34 25.67 -18.47
#